data_AF-A0A8I5R7Y1-F1
#
_entry.id   AF-A0A8I5R7Y1-F1
#
_cell.length_a   1.000
_cell.length_b   1.000
_cell.length_c   1.000
_cell.angle_alpha   90.00
_cell.angle_beta   90.00
_cell.angle_gamma   90.00
#
_symmetry.space_group_name_H-M   'P 1'
#
loop_
_entity.id
_entity.type
_entity.pdbx_description
1 polymer ?
#
loop_
_entity_poly.entity_id
_entity_poly.type
_entity_poly.pdbx_seq_one_letter_code
_entity_poly.pdbx_strand_id
1 'polypeptide(L)' 'DETLARQLVELGYRGTGERVKREDFEARKAAIEISRLAERAQQKFSSLLQL' A
#
# COMPACT_ATOMS: atom_id res chain seq x y z
N ASP A 1 -4.06 -19.16 -2.26
CA ASP A 1 -4.87 -17.93 -2.25
C ASP A 1 -4.18 -16.89 -3.14
N GLU A 2 -4.77 -16.62 -4.30
CA GLU A 2 -4.20 -15.72 -5.33
C GLU A 2 -4.20 -14.25 -4.89
N THR A 3 -5.16 -13.86 -4.06
CA THR A 3 -5.31 -12.48 -3.57
C THR A 3 -4.14 -12.10 -2.69
N LEU A 4 -3.78 -12.98 -1.76
CA LEU A 4 -2.63 -12.78 -0.88
C LEU A 4 -1.31 -12.72 -1.67
N ALA A 5 -1.14 -13.59 -2.68
CA ALA A 5 0.04 -13.60 -3.53
C ALA A 5 0.21 -12.27 -4.27
N ARG A 6 -0.89 -11.70 -4.78
CA ARG A 6 -0.88 -10.38 -5.44
C ARG A 6 -0.47 -9.27 -4.48
N GLN A 7 -1.06 -9.23 -3.28
CA GLN A 7 -0.74 -8.24 -2.26
C GLN A 7 0.75 -8.30 -1.86
N LEU A 8 1.31 -9.50 -1.72
CA LEU A 8 2.74 -9.66 -1.42
C LEU A 8 3.64 -9.07 -2.52
N VAL A 9 3.30 -9.29 -3.79
CA VAL A 9 4.05 -8.71 -4.92
C VAL A 9 3.94 -7.18 -4.92
N GLU A 10 2.74 -6.64 -4.72
CA GLU A 10 2.49 -5.19 -4.67
C GLU A 10 3.22 -4.51 -3.50
N LEU A 11 3.38 -5.21 -2.37
CA LEU A 11 4.15 -4.76 -1.22
C LEU A 11 5.67 -5.01 -1.33
N GLY A 12 6.14 -5.58 -2.45
CA GLY A 12 7.56 -5.79 -2.71
C GLY A 12 8.18 -7.04 -2.08
N TYR A 13 7.36 -7.96 -1.53
CA TYR A 13 7.84 -9.20 -0.88
C TYR A 13 8.18 -10.34 -1.86
N ARG A 14 8.21 -10.08 -3.17
CA ARG A 14 8.46 -11.14 -4.16
C ARG A 14 9.90 -11.67 -4.07
N GLY A 15 10.07 -12.98 -4.09
CA GLY A 15 11.37 -13.63 -4.36
C GLY A 15 12.44 -13.53 -3.27
N THR A 16 12.11 -13.08 -2.05
CA THR A 16 13.09 -12.94 -0.97
C THR A 16 13.40 -14.27 -0.26
N GLY A 17 12.50 -15.25 -0.35
CA GLY A 17 12.57 -16.48 0.45
C GLY A 17 12.39 -16.26 1.95
N GLU A 18 12.12 -15.02 2.36
CA GLU A 18 12.01 -14.61 3.76
C GLU A 18 10.61 -14.93 4.31
N ARG A 19 10.56 -15.45 5.54
CA ARG A 19 9.29 -15.64 6.23
C ARG A 19 8.80 -14.28 6.74
N VAL A 20 7.79 -13.74 6.06
CA VAL A 20 7.10 -12.52 6.49
C VAL A 20 6.10 -12.86 7.58
N LYS A 21 6.17 -12.19 8.73
CA LYS A 21 5.15 -12.31 9.77
C LYS A 21 3.87 -11.62 9.33
N ARG A 22 2.73 -12.16 9.74
CA ARG A 22 1.42 -11.61 9.35
C ARG A 22 1.26 -10.17 9.84
N GLU A 23 1.78 -9.86 11.03
CA GLU A 23 1.69 -8.52 11.62
C GLU A 23 2.48 -7.50 10.79
N ASP A 24 3.67 -7.86 10.32
CA ASP A 24 4.50 -7.00 9.48
C ASP A 24 3.85 -6.73 8.13
N PHE A 25 3.23 -7.77 7.53
CA PHE A 25 2.49 -7.65 6.28
C PHE A 25 1.32 -6.67 6.39
N GLU A 26 0.46 -6.83 7.42
CA GLU A 26 -0.69 -5.96 7.62
C GLU A 26 -0.25 -4.53 7.96
N ALA A 27 0.82 -4.35 8.75
CA ALA A 27 1.36 -3.02 9.05
C ALA A 27 1.84 -2.28 7.79
N ARG A 28 2.60 -2.96 6.90
CA ARG A 28 3.04 -2.34 5.63
C ARG A 28 1.87 -2.03 4.70
N LYS A 29 0.90 -2.94 4.62
CA LYS A 29 -0.33 -2.74 3.83
C LYS A 29 -1.11 -1.52 4.31
N ALA A 30 -1.33 -1.40 5.62
CA ALA A 30 -2.03 -0.26 6.22
C ALA A 30 -1.30 1.07 5.97
N ALA A 31 0.02 1.10 6.14
CA ALA A 31 0.83 2.30 5.89
C ALA A 31 0.69 2.80 4.44
N ILE A 32 0.77 1.90 3.46
CA ILE A 32 0.64 2.25 2.04
C ILE A 32 -0.78 2.74 1.71
N GLU A 33 -1.82 2.12 2.27
CA GLU A 33 -3.19 2.59 2.06
C GLU A 33 -3.43 3.98 2.67
N ILE A 34 -2.87 4.26 3.85
CA ILE A 34 -2.92 5.61 4.44
C ILE A 34 -2.22 6.62 3.53
N SER A 35 -1.02 6.32 3.03
CA SER A 35 -0.30 7.19 2.09
C SER A 35 -1.09 7.44 0.81
N ARG A 36 -1.68 6.38 0.21
CA ARG A 36 -2.53 6.51 -0.99
C ARG A 36 -3.76 7.39 -0.75
N LEU A 37 -4.39 7.27 0.42
CA LEU A 37 -5.53 8.10 0.78
C LEU A 37 -5.12 9.57 0.97
N ALA A 38 -3.98 9.82 1.62
CA ALA A 38 -3.42 11.15 1.79
C ALA A 38 -3.07 11.80 0.44
N GLU A 39 -2.41 11.06 -0.46
CA GLU A 39 -2.10 11.52 -1.83
C GLU A 39 -3.36 11.89 -2.61
N ARG A 40 -4.40 11.04 -2.57
CA ARG A 40 -5.69 11.33 -3.23
C ARG A 40 -6.37 12.57 -2.64
N ALA A 41 -6.33 12.73 -1.32
CA ALA A 41 -6.88 13.91 -0.66
C ALA A 41 -6.13 15.18 -1.06
N GLN A 42 -4.79 15.12 -1.07
CA GLN A 42 -3.93 16.23 -1.49
C GLN A 42 -4.15 16.58 -2.96
N GLN A 43 -4.25 15.60 -3.87
CA GLN A 43 -4.54 15.84 -5.29
C GLN A 43 -5.89 16.51 -5.49
N LYS A 44 -6.94 16.05 -4.78
CA LYS A 44 -8.26 16.70 -4.82
C LYS A 44 -8.18 18.15 -4.34
N PHE A 45 -7.51 18.39 -3.22
CA PHE A 45 -7.35 19.75 -2.69
C PHE A 45 -6.56 20.65 -3.66
N SER A 46 -5.46 20.14 -4.22
CA SER A 46 -4.67 20.85 -5.23
C SER A 46 -5.50 21.17 -6.48
N SER A 47 -6.33 20.24 -6.95
CA SER A 47 -7.17 20.46 -8.14
C SER A 47 -8.27 21.50 -7.91
N LEU A 48 -8.80 21.59 -6.68
CA LEU A 48 -9.82 22.58 -6.31
C LEU A 48 -9.27 24.00 -6.19
N LEU A 49 -7.99 24.15 -5.82
CA LEU A 49 -7.33 25.45 -5.68
C LEU A 49 -6.89 26.07 -7.02
N GLN A 50 -6.93 25.30 -8.11
CA GLN A 50 -6.49 25.72 -9.46
C GLN A 50 -7.65 26.19 -10.37
N LEU A 51 -8.86 26.29 -9.83
CA LEU A 51 -10.08 26.80 -10.48
C LEU A 51 -10.44 28.18 -9.93
#